data_AF-A0A9Q3IEA4-F1
#
_entry.id   AF-A0A9Q3IEA4-F1
#
_cell.length_a   1.000
_cell.length_b   1.000
_cell.length_c   1.000
_cell.angle_alpha   90.00
_cell.angle_beta   90.00
_cell.angle_gamma   90.00
#
_symmetry.space_group_name_H-M   'P 1'
#
loop_
_entity.id
_entity.type
_entity.pdbx_description
1 polymer ?
#
loop_
_entity_poly.entity_id
_entity_poly.type
_entity_poly.pdbx_seq_one_letter_code
_entity_poly.pdbx_strand_id
1 'polypeptide(L)'
;MYTALLIWNGVVSWTGIFTNIISDRDPKFTLGLWTNIYQLFGTKLSFSTAYHPQTDGLAERMIQTLEDIVRRLCAYGLEFKECERFTHDWWNLLPALELAYTTSINTSTKQTPAILEKGWNHKLPQDSLRKDLVEIHPTAASFKGMLDKARNHAIRCMEYSFACAKDKWEKSQATPDFKVGDLVLVSTTNFDKIKGCKKLKYSFA
;
A
#
# COMPACT_ATOMS: atom_id res chain seq x y z
N MET A 1 -28.46 7.73 -4.50
CA MET A 1 -28.49 8.27 -3.12
C MET A 1 -27.46 7.59 -2.23
N TYR A 2 -27.49 6.26 -2.09
CA TYR A 2 -26.52 5.50 -1.28
C TYR A 2 -25.05 5.80 -1.61
N THR A 3 -24.68 5.79 -2.90
CA THR A 3 -23.32 6.10 -3.36
C THR A 3 -22.87 7.53 -3.04
N ALA A 4 -23.76 8.51 -3.17
CA ALA A 4 -23.48 9.90 -2.80
C ALA A 4 -23.25 10.05 -1.28
N LEU A 5 -24.05 9.36 -0.46
CA LEU A 5 -23.86 9.33 0.99
C LEU A 5 -22.56 8.63 1.40
N LEU A 6 -22.17 7.57 0.70
CA LEU A 6 -20.89 6.90 0.93
C LEU A 6 -19.71 7.86 0.68
N ILE A 7 -19.71 8.59 -0.43
CA ILE A 7 -18.67 9.58 -0.75
C ILE A 7 -18.66 10.71 0.28
N TRP A 8 -19.84 11.19 0.66
CA TRP A 8 -19.96 12.25 1.66
C TRP A 8 -19.40 11.83 3.01
N ASN A 9 -19.86 10.68 3.54
CA ASN A 9 -19.48 10.21 4.87
C ASN A 9 -18.06 9.66 4.92
N GLY A 10 -17.57 9.07 3.82
CA GLY A 10 -16.28 8.38 3.78
C GLY A 10 -15.11 9.25 3.30
N VAL A 11 -15.37 10.33 2.57
CA VAL A 11 -14.31 11.18 1.99
C VAL A 11 -14.55 12.65 2.35
N VAL A 12 -15.66 13.22 1.89
CA VAL A 12 -15.90 14.68 1.98
C VAL A 12 -15.96 15.18 3.43
N SER A 13 -16.55 14.40 4.34
CA SER A 13 -16.62 14.75 5.77
C SER A 13 -15.26 14.85 6.45
N TRP A 14 -14.25 14.12 5.95
CA TRP A 14 -12.91 14.04 6.52
C TRP A 14 -11.93 14.98 5.84
N THR A 15 -11.98 15.07 4.50
CA THR A 15 -11.00 15.81 3.69
C THR A 15 -11.53 17.14 3.17
N GLY A 16 -12.85 17.35 3.23
CA GLY A 16 -13.50 18.39 2.44
C GLY A 16 -13.53 18.05 0.94
N ILE A 17 -13.75 19.07 0.12
CA ILE A 17 -13.77 18.96 -1.35
C ILE A 17 -12.43 19.40 -1.95
N PHE A 18 -12.00 18.70 -3.00
CA PHE A 18 -10.80 19.08 -3.76
C PHE A 18 -11.16 20.02 -4.91
N THR A 19 -10.23 20.88 -5.30
CA THR A 19 -10.40 21.74 -6.49
C THR A 19 -10.24 20.94 -7.79
N ASN A 20 -9.35 19.95 -7.79
CA ASN A 20 -9.11 19.07 -8.92
C ASN A 20 -8.77 17.65 -8.42
N ILE A 21 -9.37 16.64 -9.03
CA ILE A 21 -9.06 15.22 -8.79
C ILE A 21 -8.52 14.64 -10.10
N ILE A 22 -7.35 14.01 -10.00
CA ILE A 22 -6.76 13.26 -11.11
C ILE A 22 -7.06 11.79 -10.91
N SER A 23 -7.64 11.14 -11.91
CA SER A 23 -8.00 9.72 -11.86
C SER A 23 -7.66 9.03 -13.18
N ASP A 24 -7.53 7.72 -13.15
CA ASP A 24 -7.52 6.91 -14.38
C ASP A 24 -8.90 6.94 -15.08
N ARG A 25 -8.98 6.29 -16.24
CA ARG A 25 -10.22 6.19 -17.03
C ARG A 25 -11.08 4.99 -16.65
N ASP A 26 -11.03 4.51 -15.40
CA ASP A 26 -11.92 3.43 -14.95
C ASP A 26 -13.40 3.87 -15.17
N PRO A 27 -14.26 2.98 -15.70
CA PRO A 27 -15.69 3.22 -15.87
C PRO A 27 -16.40 3.79 -14.64
N LYS A 28 -15.93 3.48 -13.42
CA LYS A 28 -16.48 4.01 -12.16
C LYS A 28 -16.30 5.53 -12.04
N PHE A 29 -15.17 6.07 -12.48
CA PHE A 29 -14.86 7.50 -12.40
C PHE A 29 -15.37 8.29 -13.62
N THR A 30 -15.59 7.61 -14.73
CA THR A 30 -16.19 8.20 -15.95
C THR A 30 -17.72 8.09 -15.98
N LEU A 31 -18.32 7.37 -15.03
CA LEU A 31 -19.77 7.24 -14.91
C LEU A 31 -20.42 8.61 -14.69
N GLY A 32 -21.54 8.86 -15.37
CA GLY A 32 -22.27 10.13 -15.28
C GLY A 32 -22.67 10.52 -13.85
N LEU A 33 -22.91 9.55 -12.97
CA LEU A 33 -23.19 9.86 -11.57
C LEU A 33 -21.98 10.51 -10.87
N TRP A 34 -20.79 9.96 -11.07
CA TRP A 34 -19.55 10.46 -10.44
C TRP A 34 -19.21 11.86 -10.96
N THR A 35 -19.25 12.06 -12.27
CA THR A 35 -18.98 13.36 -12.88
C THR A 35 -19.95 14.44 -12.41
N ASN A 36 -21.25 14.14 -12.34
CA ASN A 36 -22.26 15.08 -11.86
C ASN A 36 -22.11 15.42 -10.37
N ILE A 37 -21.75 14.45 -9.52
CA ILE A 37 -21.53 14.68 -8.08
C ILE A 37 -20.37 15.66 -7.86
N TYR A 38 -19.22 15.43 -8.52
CA TYR A 38 -18.08 16.31 -8.34
C TYR A 38 -18.25 17.66 -9.06
N GLN A 39 -19.01 17.71 -10.15
CA GLN A 39 -19.43 18.97 -10.75
C GLN A 39 -20.31 19.80 -9.79
N LEU A 40 -21.23 19.15 -9.06
CA LEU A 40 -22.03 19.80 -8.02
C LEU A 40 -21.15 20.36 -6.90
N PHE A 41 -20.08 19.67 -6.53
CA PHE A 41 -19.10 20.13 -5.54
C PHE A 41 -18.13 21.20 -6.08
N GLY A 42 -18.20 21.56 -7.37
CA GLY A 42 -17.24 22.48 -7.98
C GLY A 42 -15.84 21.89 -8.16
N THR A 43 -15.70 20.57 -8.06
CA THR A 43 -14.44 19.85 -8.24
C THR A 43 -14.24 19.51 -9.72
N LYS A 44 -13.08 19.87 -10.27
CA LYS A 44 -12.69 19.45 -11.61
C LYS A 44 -12.21 18.00 -11.60
N LEU A 45 -12.76 17.15 -12.47
CA LEU A 45 -12.23 15.81 -12.73
C LEU A 45 -11.31 15.83 -13.94
N SER A 46 -10.07 15.41 -13.75
CA SER A 46 -9.05 15.29 -14.80
C SER A 46 -8.67 13.83 -14.98
N PHE A 47 -8.83 13.28 -16.18
CA PHE A 47 -8.52 11.88 -16.45
C PHE A 47 -7.12 11.72 -17.04
N SER A 48 -6.30 10.86 -16.44
CA SER A 48 -4.98 10.51 -16.99
C SER A 48 -5.13 9.84 -18.35
N THR A 49 -4.16 10.05 -19.23
CA THR A 49 -4.08 9.32 -20.51
C THR A 49 -3.42 7.97 -20.27
N ALA A 50 -3.86 6.95 -21.01
CA ALA A 50 -3.18 5.65 -20.99
C ALA A 50 -1.68 5.86 -21.24
N TYR A 51 -0.84 5.24 -20.41
CA TYR A 51 0.63 5.35 -20.46
C TYR A 51 1.22 6.74 -20.11
N HIS A 52 0.74 7.40 -19.05
CA HIS A 52 1.45 8.55 -18.43
C HIS A 52 1.91 8.24 -16.99
N PRO A 53 3.04 7.52 -16.82
CA PRO A 53 3.57 7.12 -15.51
C PRO A 53 3.92 8.30 -14.58
N GLN A 54 4.12 9.50 -15.14
CA GLN A 54 4.52 10.67 -14.37
C GLN A 54 3.39 11.26 -13.53
N THR A 55 2.16 11.23 -14.03
CA THR A 55 1.01 11.82 -13.32
C THR A 55 0.43 10.86 -12.29
N ASP A 56 0.43 9.56 -12.59
CA ASP A 56 -0.16 8.53 -11.72
C ASP A 56 0.87 7.85 -10.79
N GLY A 57 2.16 7.92 -11.10
CA GLY A 57 3.18 7.12 -10.42
C GLY A 57 3.39 7.41 -8.93
N LEU A 58 2.89 8.54 -8.40
CA LEU A 58 2.84 8.80 -6.96
C LEU A 58 1.67 8.08 -6.30
N ALA A 59 0.47 8.18 -6.90
CA ALA A 59 -0.72 7.48 -6.43
C ALA A 59 -0.53 5.97 -6.55
N GLU A 60 0.00 5.47 -7.66
CA GLU A 60 0.32 4.05 -7.87
C GLU A 60 1.30 3.52 -6.81
N ARG A 61 2.38 4.25 -6.51
CA ARG A 61 3.33 3.84 -5.47
C ARG A 61 2.71 3.84 -4.08
N MET A 62 1.87 4.84 -3.78
CA MET A 62 1.12 4.89 -2.52
C MET A 62 0.14 3.71 -2.42
N ILE A 63 -0.64 3.43 -3.46
CA ILE A 63 -1.58 2.32 -3.53
C ILE A 63 -0.84 0.99 -3.35
N GLN A 64 0.28 0.77 -4.05
CA GLN A 64 1.11 -0.43 -3.88
C GLN A 64 1.61 -0.60 -2.44
N THR A 65 1.99 0.50 -1.78
CA THR A 65 2.42 0.47 -0.38
C THR A 65 1.26 0.07 0.52
N LEU A 66 0.07 0.66 0.33
CA LEU A 66 -1.12 0.31 1.10
C LEU A 66 -1.55 -1.14 0.84
N GLU A 67 -1.53 -1.61 -0.41
CA GLU A 67 -1.82 -3.00 -0.78
C GLU A 67 -0.86 -3.97 -0.12
N ASP A 68 0.44 -3.65 -0.05
CA ASP A 68 1.43 -4.51 0.62
C ASP A 68 1.17 -4.55 2.14
N ILE A 69 0.80 -3.42 2.76
CA ILE A 69 0.42 -3.36 4.17
C ILE A 69 -0.85 -4.19 4.41
N VAL A 70 -1.90 -4.02 3.59
CA VAL A 70 -3.13 -4.80 3.66
C VAL A 70 -2.81 -6.29 3.50
N ARG A 71 -2.07 -6.68 2.46
CA ARG A 71 -1.71 -8.08 2.22
C ARG A 71 -0.98 -8.69 3.41
N ARG A 72 -0.04 -7.94 4.02
CA ARG A 72 0.66 -8.38 5.22
C ARG A 72 -0.28 -8.50 6.41
N LEU A 73 -1.19 -7.57 6.65
CA LEU A 73 -2.10 -7.60 7.80
C LEU A 73 -3.27 -8.58 7.64
N CYS A 74 -3.79 -8.76 6.44
CA CYS A 74 -4.91 -9.67 6.13
C CYS A 74 -4.47 -11.13 5.99
N ALA A 75 -3.17 -11.36 5.77
CA ALA A 75 -2.57 -12.65 6.08
C ALA A 75 -2.64 -12.98 7.57
N TYR A 76 -2.91 -12.00 8.46
CA TYR A 76 -2.91 -12.19 9.91
C TYR A 76 -4.25 -12.08 10.62
N GLY A 77 -5.30 -11.51 10.01
CA GLY A 77 -6.70 -11.49 10.47
C GLY A 77 -6.95 -11.14 11.94
N LEU A 78 -7.62 -10.02 12.21
CA LEU A 78 -8.01 -9.67 13.59
C LEU A 78 -9.25 -10.43 14.11
N GLU A 79 -9.93 -11.25 13.29
CA GLU A 79 -10.97 -12.13 13.82
C GLU A 79 -10.35 -13.44 14.34
N PHE A 80 -10.41 -13.59 15.66
CA PHE A 80 -10.19 -14.84 16.35
C PHE A 80 -11.33 -15.81 16.02
N LYS A 81 -11.05 -16.85 15.23
CA LYS A 81 -11.70 -18.14 15.47
C LYS A 81 -10.74 -18.99 16.28
N GLU A 82 -11.24 -19.67 17.31
CA GLU A 82 -10.51 -20.58 18.20
C GLU A 82 -9.79 -21.75 17.49
N CYS A 83 -9.82 -21.79 16.16
CA CYS A 83 -9.10 -22.73 15.32
C CYS A 83 -8.14 -21.94 14.44
N GLU A 84 -6.89 -22.38 14.38
CA GLU A 84 -5.73 -21.90 13.62
C GLU A 84 -6.00 -21.51 12.14
N ARG A 85 -6.81 -20.48 11.89
CA ARG A 85 -7.13 -19.97 10.56
C ARG A 85 -7.16 -18.46 10.57
N PHE A 86 -6.36 -17.88 9.68
CA PHE A 86 -6.35 -16.46 9.40
C PHE A 86 -7.72 -16.03 8.87
N THR A 87 -8.27 -14.97 9.43
CA THR A 87 -9.52 -14.37 8.98
C THR A 87 -9.22 -13.24 8.01
N HIS A 88 -9.82 -13.32 6.82
CA HIS A 88 -9.62 -12.36 5.74
C HIS A 88 -10.45 -11.08 5.93
N ASP A 89 -10.64 -10.62 7.16
CA ASP A 89 -11.43 -9.42 7.46
C ASP A 89 -10.56 -8.16 7.36
N TRP A 90 -10.25 -7.80 6.12
CA TRP A 90 -9.46 -6.62 5.79
C TRP A 90 -10.22 -5.32 6.01
N TRP A 91 -11.56 -5.36 5.99
CA TRP A 91 -12.41 -4.18 6.12
C TRP A 91 -12.29 -3.58 7.52
N ASN A 92 -12.41 -4.40 8.56
CA ASN A 92 -12.29 -3.94 9.95
C ASN A 92 -10.85 -3.50 10.31
N LEU A 93 -9.86 -3.83 9.46
CA LEU A 93 -8.46 -3.39 9.61
C LEU A 93 -8.18 -2.02 9.03
N LEU A 94 -9.02 -1.52 8.12
CA LEU A 94 -8.77 -0.26 7.40
C LEU A 94 -8.52 0.93 8.34
N PRO A 95 -9.30 1.15 9.42
CA PRO A 95 -9.05 2.31 10.29
C PRO A 95 -7.69 2.25 11.01
N ALA A 96 -7.26 1.05 11.43
CA ALA A 96 -5.96 0.87 12.06
C ALA A 96 -4.81 1.09 11.05
N LEU A 97 -5.00 0.64 9.81
CA LEU A 97 -4.04 0.83 8.72
C LEU A 97 -3.91 2.30 8.32
N GLU A 98 -5.03 3.01 8.21
CA GLU A 98 -5.05 4.46 7.95
C GLU A 98 -4.27 5.22 9.03
N LEU A 99 -4.52 4.91 10.30
CA LEU A 99 -3.77 5.50 11.42
C LEU A 99 -2.27 5.19 11.34
N ALA A 100 -1.91 3.95 11.02
CA ALA A 100 -0.51 3.56 10.87
C ALA A 100 0.18 4.28 9.71
N TYR A 101 -0.50 4.41 8.56
CA TYR A 101 0.03 5.11 7.39
C TYR A 101 0.20 6.60 7.66
N THR A 102 -0.83 7.26 8.20
CA THR A 102 -0.85 8.71 8.46
C THR A 102 0.17 9.15 9.50
N THR A 103 0.58 8.26 10.41
CA THR A 103 1.60 8.50 11.44
C THR A 103 3.00 8.01 11.07
N SER A 104 3.16 7.31 9.95
CA SER A 104 4.46 6.83 9.48
C SER A 104 5.21 7.91 8.70
N ILE A 105 6.51 8.04 8.93
CA ILE A 105 7.36 9.00 8.22
C ILE A 105 7.57 8.52 6.78
N ASN A 106 7.21 9.36 5.81
CA ASN A 106 7.48 9.07 4.41
C ASN A 106 8.95 9.38 4.09
N THR A 107 9.63 8.47 3.40
CA THR A 107 11.06 8.58 3.08
C THR A 107 11.39 9.77 2.18
N SER A 108 10.46 10.18 1.31
CA SER A 108 10.64 11.27 0.34
C SER A 108 10.43 12.64 0.97
N THR A 109 9.41 12.78 1.83
CA THR A 109 9.07 14.07 2.47
C THR A 109 9.73 14.27 3.84
N LYS A 110 10.26 13.20 4.45
CA LYS A 110 10.79 13.16 5.82
C LYS A 110 9.79 13.58 6.90
N GLN A 111 8.50 13.64 6.55
CA GLN A 111 7.41 13.99 7.45
C GLN A 111 6.30 12.93 7.37
N THR A 112 5.43 12.91 8.37
CA THR A 112 4.23 12.07 8.38
C THR A 112 3.13 12.73 7.52
N PRO A 113 2.29 11.95 6.83
CA PRO A 113 1.15 12.50 6.11
C PRO A 113 0.23 13.37 6.99
N ALA A 114 0.02 12.99 8.26
CA ALA A 114 -0.82 13.75 9.18
C ALA A 114 -0.26 15.16 9.46
N ILE A 115 1.07 15.32 9.60
CA ILE A 115 1.69 16.65 9.72
C ILE A 115 1.49 17.46 8.44
N LEU A 116 1.70 16.84 7.28
CA LEU A 116 1.62 17.54 5.99
C LEU A 116 0.20 17.98 5.65
N GLU A 117 -0.79 17.16 5.97
CA GLU A 117 -2.20 17.41 5.62
C GLU A 117 -2.91 18.23 6.71
N LYS A 118 -2.73 17.85 7.98
CA LYS A 118 -3.52 18.37 9.11
C LYS A 118 -2.70 19.25 10.06
N GLY A 119 -1.37 19.21 9.99
CA GLY A 119 -0.48 19.98 10.86
C GLY A 119 -0.20 19.36 12.23
N TRP A 120 -0.69 18.14 12.51
CA TRP A 120 -0.49 17.47 13.79
C TRP A 120 -0.45 15.95 13.62
N ASN A 121 0.22 15.27 14.56
CA ASN A 121 0.26 13.82 14.64
C ASN A 121 -0.74 13.28 15.67
N HIS A 122 -1.37 12.15 15.35
CA HIS A 122 -2.13 11.39 16.31
C HIS A 122 -1.22 10.86 17.43
N LYS A 123 -1.68 10.92 18.67
CA LYS A 123 -1.03 10.20 19.78
C LYS A 123 -1.41 8.73 19.67
N LEU A 124 -0.44 7.86 19.48
CA LEU A 124 -0.70 6.43 19.37
C LEU A 124 -0.86 5.84 20.77
N PRO A 125 -1.66 4.76 20.93
CA PRO A 125 -1.78 4.07 22.20
C PRO A 125 -0.42 3.74 22.81
N GLN A 126 0.53 3.29 21.96
CA GLN A 126 1.89 2.91 22.34
C GLN A 126 2.67 4.04 23.03
N ASP A 127 2.40 5.30 22.68
CA ASP A 127 3.07 6.48 23.24
C ASP A 127 2.57 6.82 24.64
N SER A 128 1.37 6.34 25.01
CA SER A 128 0.65 6.74 26.22
C SER A 128 0.27 5.55 27.13
N LEU A 129 0.78 4.34 26.86
CA LEU A 129 0.49 3.17 27.68
C LEU A 129 1.08 3.35 29.09
N ARG A 130 0.21 3.39 30.10
CA ARG A 130 0.59 3.34 31.52
C ARG A 130 1.08 1.94 31.89
N LYS A 131 2.28 1.88 32.47
CA LYS A 131 2.93 0.63 32.92
C LYS A 131 2.54 0.24 34.35
N ASP A 132 2.00 1.19 35.09
CA ASP A 132 1.73 1.19 36.53
C ASP A 132 0.26 0.90 36.88
N LEU A 133 -0.49 0.28 35.96
CA LEU A 133 -1.88 -0.10 36.23
C LEU A 133 -1.93 -1.31 37.17
N VAL A 134 -2.41 -1.08 38.40
CA VAL A 134 -2.53 -2.11 39.45
C VAL A 134 -3.67 -3.09 39.14
N GLU A 135 -4.76 -2.62 38.54
CA GLU A 135 -5.88 -3.45 38.11
C GLU A 135 -6.20 -3.19 36.64
N ILE A 136 -6.24 -4.26 35.85
CA ILE A 136 -6.60 -4.23 34.43
C ILE A 136 -7.77 -5.20 34.24
N HIS A 137 -8.88 -4.68 33.68
CA HIS A 137 -10.02 -5.53 33.32
C HIS A 137 -9.57 -6.68 32.41
N PRO A 138 -10.05 -7.93 32.60
CA PRO A 138 -9.57 -9.11 31.86
C PRO A 138 -9.63 -8.94 30.34
N THR A 139 -10.66 -8.29 29.82
CA THR A 139 -10.77 -7.97 28.38
C THR A 139 -9.65 -7.04 27.90
N ALA A 140 -9.28 -6.02 28.69
CA ALA A 140 -8.20 -5.10 28.34
C ALA A 140 -6.83 -5.79 28.40
N ALA A 141 -6.63 -6.72 29.36
CA ALA A 141 -5.44 -7.55 29.43
C ALA A 141 -5.32 -8.49 28.21
N SER A 142 -6.42 -9.13 27.82
CA SER A 142 -6.49 -9.97 26.60
C SER A 142 -6.18 -9.15 25.34
N PHE A 143 -6.79 -7.97 25.21
CA PHE A 143 -6.54 -7.05 24.09
C PHE A 143 -5.07 -6.60 24.02
N LYS A 144 -4.45 -6.27 25.15
CA LYS A 144 -3.02 -5.95 25.21
C LYS A 144 -2.16 -7.14 24.76
N GLY A 145 -2.43 -8.34 25.28
CA GLY A 145 -1.70 -9.55 24.91
C GLY A 145 -1.82 -9.88 23.42
N MET A 146 -2.99 -9.63 22.83
CA MET A 146 -3.21 -9.73 21.39
C MET A 146 -2.33 -8.73 20.61
N LEU A 147 -2.32 -7.46 21.00
CA LEU A 147 -1.50 -6.44 20.35
C LEU A 147 -0.01 -6.78 20.41
N ASP A 148 0.48 -7.26 21.57
CA ASP A 148 1.88 -7.65 21.75
C ASP A 148 2.25 -8.84 20.86
N LYS A 149 1.38 -9.85 20.76
CA LYS A 149 1.58 -11.01 19.86
C LYS A 149 1.62 -10.58 18.40
N ALA A 150 0.66 -9.76 17.96
CA ALA A 150 0.59 -9.25 16.59
C ALA A 150 1.84 -8.43 16.24
N ARG A 151 2.29 -7.55 17.15
CA ARG A 151 3.51 -6.76 16.99
C ARG A 151 4.76 -7.63 16.85
N ASN A 152 4.96 -8.58 17.77
CA ASN A 152 6.12 -9.47 17.73
C ASN A 152 6.14 -10.36 16.49
N HIS A 153 4.95 -10.74 15.99
CA HIS A 153 4.86 -11.44 14.73
C HIS A 153 5.24 -10.54 13.54
N ALA A 154 4.69 -9.33 13.46
CA ALA A 154 5.01 -8.36 12.41
C ALA A 154 6.52 -8.05 12.35
N ILE A 155 7.18 -7.89 13.51
CA ILE A 155 8.64 -7.70 13.59
C ILE A 155 9.38 -8.88 12.95
N ARG A 156 9.05 -10.13 13.34
CA ARG A 156 9.67 -11.33 12.76
C ARG A 156 9.47 -11.43 11.24
N CYS A 157 8.30 -11.05 10.75
CA CYS A 157 8.02 -11.06 9.31
C CYS A 157 8.77 -9.98 8.55
N MET A 158 8.92 -8.80 9.14
CA MET A 158 9.79 -7.76 8.59
C MET A 158 11.23 -8.25 8.52
N GLU A 159 11.77 -8.77 9.61
CA GLU A 159 13.12 -9.35 9.68
C GLU A 159 13.33 -10.45 8.62
N TYR A 160 12.40 -11.38 8.52
CA TYR A 160 12.43 -12.43 7.49
C TYR A 160 12.41 -11.84 6.07
N SER A 161 11.55 -10.87 5.80
CA SER A 161 11.46 -10.23 4.49
C SER A 161 12.73 -9.45 4.12
N PHE A 162 13.34 -8.76 5.09
CA PHE A 162 14.62 -8.09 4.91
C PHE A 162 15.75 -9.10 4.65
N ALA A 163 15.78 -10.22 5.37
CA ALA A 163 16.76 -11.29 5.14
C ALA A 163 16.62 -11.89 3.74
N CYS A 164 15.40 -12.21 3.30
CA CYS A 164 15.14 -12.71 1.94
C CYS A 164 15.48 -11.68 0.86
N ALA A 165 15.17 -10.39 1.09
CA ALA A 165 15.51 -9.33 0.14
C ALA A 165 17.02 -9.13 0.03
N LYS A 166 17.75 -9.18 1.16
CA LYS A 166 19.21 -9.12 1.21
C LYS A 166 19.83 -10.29 0.46
N ASP A 167 19.42 -11.53 0.76
CA ASP A 167 19.92 -12.73 0.09
C ASP A 167 19.68 -12.69 -1.44
N LYS A 168 18.50 -12.24 -1.88
CA LYS A 168 18.20 -12.03 -3.30
C LYS A 168 19.09 -10.95 -3.92
N TRP A 169 19.29 -9.84 -3.22
CA TRP A 169 20.13 -8.75 -3.71
C TRP A 169 21.59 -9.18 -3.84
N GLU A 170 22.14 -9.86 -2.84
CA GLU A 170 23.50 -10.42 -2.86
C GLU A 170 23.68 -11.41 -4.00
N LYS A 171 22.72 -12.33 -4.21
CA LYS A 171 22.71 -13.25 -5.36
C LYS A 171 22.63 -12.53 -6.70
N SER A 172 21.88 -11.42 -6.79
CA SER A 172 21.76 -10.62 -8.02
C SER A 172 22.99 -9.75 -8.30
N GLN A 173 23.77 -9.41 -7.27
CA GLN A 173 25.02 -8.64 -7.35
C GLN A 173 26.22 -9.51 -7.72
N ALA A 174 26.08 -10.83 -7.73
CA ALA A 174 27.09 -11.74 -8.24
C ALA A 174 27.30 -11.47 -9.74
N THR A 175 28.26 -10.61 -10.07
CA THR A 175 28.70 -10.38 -11.44
C THR A 175 29.38 -11.67 -11.93
N PRO A 176 28.91 -12.27 -13.04
CA PRO A 176 29.64 -13.37 -13.63
C PRO A 176 31.04 -12.89 -14.01
N ASP A 177 32.08 -13.65 -13.63
CA ASP A 177 33.46 -13.36 -14.02
C ASP A 177 33.65 -13.78 -15.49
N PHE A 178 33.45 -12.83 -16.41
CA PHE A 178 33.60 -13.08 -17.84
C PHE A 178 35.06 -12.90 -18.25
N LYS A 179 35.60 -13.90 -18.95
CA LYS A 179 36.91 -13.82 -19.58
C LYS A 179 36.77 -13.49 -21.06
N VAL A 180 37.79 -12.84 -21.61
CA VAL A 180 37.88 -12.57 -23.05
C VAL A 180 37.84 -13.92 -23.80
N GLY A 181 36.79 -14.14 -24.58
CA GLY A 181 36.55 -15.40 -25.31
C GLY A 181 35.30 -16.16 -24.85
N ASP A 182 34.68 -15.78 -23.73
CA ASP A 182 33.44 -16.41 -23.26
C ASP A 182 32.24 -16.03 -24.13
N LEU A 183 31.39 -17.02 -24.42
CA LEU A 183 30.13 -16.81 -25.13
C LEU A 183 29.06 -16.33 -24.14
N VAL A 184 28.45 -15.18 -24.44
CA VAL A 184 27.37 -14.60 -23.63
C VAL A 184 26.09 -14.48 -24.45
N LEU A 185 24.96 -14.71 -23.80
CA LEU A 185 23.64 -14.57 -24.38
C LEU A 185 23.16 -13.12 -24.31
N VAL A 186 22.77 -12.56 -25.44
CA VAL A 186 22.31 -11.17 -25.58
C VAL A 186 20.78 -11.14 -25.61
N SER A 187 20.18 -10.28 -24.78
CA SER A 187 18.73 -10.14 -24.72
C SER A 187 18.15 -9.63 -26.04
N THR A 188 17.22 -10.37 -26.63
CA THR A 188 16.60 -10.03 -27.94
C THR A 188 15.48 -9.00 -27.82
N THR A 189 15.13 -8.58 -26.61
CA THR A 189 13.93 -7.78 -26.30
C THR A 189 13.87 -6.43 -27.05
N ASN A 190 15.03 -5.85 -27.34
CA ASN A 190 15.17 -4.57 -28.06
C ASN A 190 15.66 -4.74 -29.52
N PHE A 191 15.70 -5.97 -30.05
CA PHE A 191 16.13 -6.21 -31.43
C PHE A 191 14.93 -6.25 -32.38
N ASP A 192 14.70 -5.13 -33.05
CA ASP A 192 13.57 -4.96 -33.97
C ASP A 192 13.66 -5.82 -35.25
N LYS A 193 14.86 -6.32 -35.57
CA LYS A 193 15.14 -7.02 -36.84
C LYS A 193 14.98 -8.55 -36.79
N ILE A 194 14.61 -9.14 -35.66
CA ILE A 194 14.43 -10.59 -35.55
C ILE A 194 13.03 -10.98 -36.06
N LYS A 195 12.96 -11.61 -37.23
CA LYS A 195 11.71 -12.10 -37.86
C LYS A 195 11.05 -13.19 -37.00
N GLY A 196 9.72 -13.15 -36.87
CA GLY A 196 8.90 -14.18 -36.20
C GLY A 196 7.81 -13.62 -35.28
N CYS A 197 6.87 -14.49 -34.87
CA CYS A 197 5.80 -14.16 -33.93
C CYS A 197 6.35 -13.77 -32.55
N LYS A 198 5.90 -12.66 -31.95
CA LYS A 198 6.34 -12.16 -30.63
C LYS A 198 6.36 -13.22 -29.51
N LYS A 199 5.41 -14.17 -29.53
CA LYS A 199 5.30 -15.24 -28.52
C LYS A 199 6.27 -16.42 -28.73
N LEU A 200 6.91 -16.53 -29.89
CA LEU A 200 7.81 -17.63 -30.27
C LEU A 200 9.25 -17.15 -30.47
N LYS A 201 9.58 -15.90 -30.12
CA LYS A 201 10.95 -15.39 -30.18
C LYS A 201 11.72 -15.91 -28.98
N TYR A 202 12.94 -16.40 -29.20
CA TYR A 202 13.88 -16.65 -28.11
C TYR A 202 14.19 -15.33 -27.42
N SER A 203 14.07 -15.30 -26.09
CA SER A 203 14.34 -14.11 -25.26
C SER A 203 15.82 -13.71 -25.24
N PHE A 204 16.69 -14.61 -25.68
CA PHE A 204 18.14 -14.45 -25.71
C PHE A 204 18.71 -15.08 -26.99
N ALA A 205 19.77 -14.48 -27.55
CA ALA A 205 20.48 -14.92 -28.75
C ALA A 205 21.99 -14.86 -28.56
#